data_AF-A0A8E0RP62-F1
#
_entry.id   AF-A0A8E0RP62-F1
#
_cell.length_a   1.000
_cell.length_b   1.000
_cell.length_c   1.000
_cell.angle_alpha   90.00
_cell.angle_beta   90.00
_cell.angle_gamma   90.00
#
_symmetry.space_group_name_H-M   'P 1'
#
loop_
_entity.id
_entity.type
_entity.pdbx_description
1 polymer ?
#
loop_
_entity_poly.entity_id
_entity_poly.type
_entity_poly.pdbx_seq_one_letter_code
_entity_poly.pdbx_strand_id
1 'polypeptide(L)'
;MGLNGSLLLGVASMGYYKPSTIQEKALPSLIGTNPQNMIAQSQSGTGKTATFLLAMLSRLNPERQYAQCLCMAPTRELALQIASVGRDMAKHMKGVTFGTAVRGEQGNQ
;
A
#
# COMPACT_ATOMS: atom_id res chain seq x y z
N MET A 1 -14.96 6.31 6.21
CA MET A 1 -13.80 5.44 6.46
C MET A 1 -12.90 6.15 7.47
N GLY A 2 -12.64 5.56 8.64
CA GLY A 2 -11.81 6.16 9.70
C GLY A 2 -10.30 6.05 9.40
N LEU A 3 -9.88 6.55 8.24
CA LEU A 3 -8.48 6.49 7.81
C LEU A 3 -7.65 7.60 8.47
N ASN A 4 -6.39 7.30 8.81
CA ASN A 4 -5.46 8.27 9.37
C ASN A 4 -5.32 9.47 8.42
N GLY A 5 -5.45 10.70 8.94
CA GLY A 5 -5.38 11.93 8.15
C GLY A 5 -4.08 12.08 7.35
N SER A 6 -2.97 11.56 7.87
CA SER A 6 -1.68 11.56 7.19
C SER A 6 -1.68 10.67 5.94
N LEU A 7 -2.32 9.51 6.02
CA LEU A 7 -2.47 8.59 4.89
C LEU A 7 -3.39 9.20 3.82
N LEU A 8 -4.50 9.82 4.23
CA LEU A 8 -5.40 10.53 3.31
C LEU A 8 -4.69 11.68 2.58
N LEU A 9 -3.83 12.44 3.27
CA LEU A 9 -3.04 13.50 2.66
C LEU A 9 -2.04 12.94 1.62
N GLY A 10 -1.47 11.77 1.88
CA GLY A 10 -0.59 11.07 0.95
C GLY A 10 -1.35 10.65 -0.32
N VAL A 11 -2.48 9.97 -0.15
CA VAL A 11 -3.39 9.57 -1.24
C VAL A 11 -3.83 10.78 -2.08
N ALA A 12 -4.26 11.87 -1.44
CA ALA A 12 -4.67 13.09 -2.13
C ALA A 12 -3.52 13.73 -2.92
N SER A 13 -2.31 13.69 -2.40
CA SER A 13 -1.12 14.23 -3.08
C SER A 13 -0.74 13.45 -4.35
N MET A 14 -1.17 12.20 -4.45
CA MET A 14 -0.98 11.37 -5.65
C MET A 14 -2.08 11.57 -6.70
N GLY A 15 -3.04 12.48 -6.43
CA GLY A 15 -4.18 12.74 -7.30
C GLY A 15 -5.32 11.74 -7.18
N TYR A 16 -5.34 10.89 -6.14
CA TYR A 16 -6.37 9.89 -5.93
C TYR A 16 -7.57 10.47 -5.18
N TYR A 17 -8.40 11.25 -5.87
CA TYR A 17 -9.57 11.93 -5.27
C TYR A 17 -10.85 11.09 -5.26
N LYS A 18 -11.00 10.18 -6.22
CA LYS A 18 -12.17 9.30 -6.33
C LYS A 18 -11.71 7.85 -6.36
N PRO A 19 -12.31 6.97 -5.55
CA PRO A 19 -11.96 5.56 -5.56
C PRO A 19 -12.37 4.93 -6.90
N SER A 20 -11.60 3.95 -7.36
CA SER A 20 -12.00 3.11 -8.49
C SER A 20 -13.04 2.06 -8.07
N THR A 21 -13.73 1.45 -9.04
CA THR A 21 -14.74 0.41 -8.77
C THR A 21 -14.21 -0.75 -7.92
N ILE A 22 -12.94 -1.16 -8.13
CA ILE A 22 -12.35 -2.22 -7.30
C ILE A 22 -12.04 -1.72 -5.88
N GLN A 23 -11.66 -0.45 -5.71
CA GLN A 23 -11.43 0.14 -4.39
C GLN A 23 -12.73 0.26 -3.59
N GLU A 24 -13.80 0.73 -4.22
CA GLU A 24 -15.12 0.84 -3.58
C GLU A 24 -15.63 -0.51 -3.08
N LYS A 25 -15.41 -1.58 -3.86
CA LYS A 25 -15.81 -2.94 -3.49
C LYS A 25 -14.88 -3.58 -2.45
N ALA A 26 -13.57 -3.34 -2.58
CA ALA A 26 -12.58 -4.06 -1.78
C ALA A 26 -12.29 -3.40 -0.43
N LEU A 27 -12.13 -2.07 -0.41
CA LEU A 27 -11.67 -1.35 0.78
C LEU A 27 -12.55 -1.59 2.02
N PRO A 28 -13.90 -1.54 1.95
CA PRO A 28 -14.74 -1.77 3.12
C PRO A 28 -14.45 -3.11 3.83
N SER A 29 -14.21 -4.18 3.05
CA SER A 29 -13.91 -5.51 3.58
C SER A 29 -12.45 -5.66 4.05
N LEU A 30 -11.51 -4.87 3.50
CA LEU A 30 -10.09 -4.94 3.83
C LEU A 30 -9.69 -4.09 5.04
N ILE A 31 -10.39 -2.95 5.28
CA ILE A 31 -10.04 -1.97 6.32
C ILE A 31 -11.11 -1.84 7.41
N GLY A 32 -12.22 -2.56 7.31
CA GLY A 32 -13.29 -2.55 8.29
C GLY A 32 -12.85 -3.10 9.67
N THR A 33 -13.78 -3.07 10.63
CA THR A 33 -13.55 -3.57 12.01
C THR A 33 -13.22 -5.06 12.07
N ASN A 34 -13.66 -5.84 11.07
CA ASN A 34 -13.32 -7.25 10.90
C ASN A 34 -12.78 -7.51 9.49
N PRO A 35 -11.48 -7.28 9.25
CA PRO A 35 -10.88 -7.42 7.93
C PRO A 35 -10.95 -8.85 7.41
N GLN A 36 -11.36 -9.01 6.15
CA GLN A 36 -11.49 -10.31 5.51
C GLN A 36 -10.40 -10.56 4.48
N ASN A 37 -10.08 -11.84 4.30
CA ASN A 37 -9.26 -12.29 3.18
C ASN A 37 -10.01 -12.08 1.87
N MET A 38 -9.29 -11.71 0.81
CA MET A 38 -9.90 -11.38 -0.47
C MET A 38 -9.09 -11.96 -1.63
N ILE A 39 -9.80 -12.57 -2.58
CA ILE A 39 -9.29 -12.83 -3.92
C ILE A 39 -9.94 -11.80 -4.84
N ALA A 40 -9.11 -11.00 -5.51
CA ALA A 40 -9.58 -9.95 -6.40
C ALA A 40 -8.96 -10.12 -7.79
N GLN A 41 -9.81 -10.14 -8.82
CA GLN A 41 -9.40 -10.11 -10.22
C GLN A 41 -9.94 -8.83 -10.86
N SER A 42 -9.06 -8.08 -11.52
CA SER A 42 -9.46 -6.93 -12.33
C SER A 42 -8.46 -6.68 -13.43
N GLN A 43 -8.83 -5.91 -14.44
CA GLN A 43 -7.94 -5.50 -15.52
C GLN A 43 -6.79 -4.60 -15.02
N SER A 44 -5.70 -4.51 -15.77
CA SER A 44 -4.59 -3.58 -15.49
C SER A 44 -5.08 -2.13 -15.44
N GLY A 45 -4.40 -1.27 -14.68
CA GLY A 45 -4.78 0.15 -14.54
C GLY A 45 -6.01 0.44 -13.68
N THR A 46 -6.65 -0.56 -13.08
CA THR A 46 -7.87 -0.36 -12.25
C THR A 46 -7.61 0.05 -10.80
N GLY A 47 -6.36 0.28 -10.40
CA GLY A 47 -6.04 0.75 -9.05
C GLY A 47 -5.85 -0.34 -7.98
N LYS A 48 -5.67 -1.62 -8.36
CA LYS A 48 -5.38 -2.74 -7.44
C LYS A 48 -4.23 -2.45 -6.48
N THR A 49 -3.13 -1.89 -7.00
CA THR A 49 -1.94 -1.55 -6.22
C THR A 49 -2.26 -0.58 -5.10
N ALA A 50 -2.97 0.49 -5.43
CA ALA A 50 -3.43 1.45 -4.44
C ALA A 50 -4.41 0.82 -3.44
N THR A 51 -5.28 -0.10 -3.86
CA THR A 51 -6.22 -0.80 -2.97
C THR A 51 -5.50 -1.55 -1.84
N PHE A 52 -4.55 -2.44 -2.17
CA PHE A 52 -3.89 -3.23 -1.12
C PHE A 52 -2.89 -2.39 -0.32
N LEU A 53 -2.22 -1.40 -0.94
CA LEU A 53 -1.32 -0.49 -0.21
C LEU A 53 -2.10 0.34 0.80
N LEU A 54 -3.26 0.89 0.41
CA LEU A 54 -4.10 1.64 1.32
C LEU A 54 -4.58 0.77 2.49
N ALA A 55 -4.96 -0.47 2.21
CA ALA A 55 -5.37 -1.42 3.24
C ALA A 55 -4.21 -1.77 4.20
N MET A 56 -3.01 -2.06 3.69
CA MET A 56 -1.83 -2.32 4.51
C MET A 56 -1.50 -1.11 5.39
N LEU A 57 -1.37 0.08 4.79
CA LEU A 57 -0.99 1.30 5.48
C LEU A 57 -2.03 1.74 6.51
N SER A 58 -3.32 1.54 6.24
CA SER A 58 -4.39 1.89 7.19
C SER A 58 -4.33 1.11 8.50
N ARG A 59 -3.59 -0.01 8.52
CA ARG A 59 -3.52 -0.95 9.65
C ARG A 59 -2.17 -0.92 10.37
N LEU A 60 -1.21 -0.15 9.88
CA LEU A 60 0.09 -0.02 10.52
C LEU A 60 -0.01 0.75 11.84
N ASN A 61 0.75 0.29 12.83
CA ASN A 61 1.04 1.04 14.04
C ASN A 61 2.50 1.57 13.98
N PRO A 62 2.71 2.89 13.77
CA PRO A 62 4.06 3.48 13.66
C PRO A 62 4.92 3.35 14.93
N GLU A 63 4.30 3.17 16.10
CA GLU A 63 5.03 2.99 17.37
C GLU A 63 5.77 1.65 17.44
N ARG A 64 5.46 0.71 16.53
CA ARG A 64 6.03 -0.64 16.52
C ARG A 64 7.06 -0.81 15.39
N GLN A 65 8.33 -0.80 15.76
CA GLN A 65 9.48 -0.82 14.84
C GLN A 65 9.87 -2.25 14.40
N TYR A 66 8.91 -2.97 13.82
CA TYR A 66 9.14 -4.28 13.18
C TYR A 66 8.25 -4.42 11.93
N ALA A 67 8.57 -5.38 11.06
CA ALA A 67 7.80 -5.63 9.85
C ALA A 67 6.37 -6.09 10.19
N GLN A 68 5.37 -5.25 9.90
CA GLN A 68 3.94 -5.51 10.18
C GLN A 68 3.14 -5.91 8.94
N CYS A 69 3.69 -5.69 7.74
CA CYS A 69 3.04 -6.02 6.49
C CYS A 69 4.05 -6.58 5.49
N LEU A 70 3.61 -7.54 4.66
CA LEU A 70 4.40 -8.15 3.61
C LEU A 70 3.63 -8.05 2.28
N CYS A 71 4.27 -7.54 1.24
CA CYS A 71 3.76 -7.56 -0.13
C CYS A 71 4.73 -8.37 -0.98
N MET A 72 4.23 -9.41 -1.63
CA MET A 72 5.00 -10.23 -2.55
C MET A 72 4.63 -9.85 -3.98
N ALA A 73 5.64 -9.72 -4.84
CA ALA A 73 5.46 -9.46 -6.26
C ALA A 73 6.24 -10.50 -7.07
N PRO A 74 5.75 -10.87 -8.27
CA PRO A 74 6.36 -11.91 -9.10
C PRO A 74 7.71 -11.51 -9.70
N THR A 75 8.00 -10.21 -9.82
CA THR A 75 9.26 -9.71 -10.39
C THR A 75 9.87 -8.63 -9.50
N ARG A 76 11.19 -8.45 -9.62
CA ARG A 76 11.94 -7.41 -8.90
C ARG A 76 11.44 -6.01 -9.25
N GLU A 77 11.23 -5.77 -10.54
CA GLU A 77 10.84 -4.47 -11.08
C GLU A 77 9.46 -4.08 -10.52
N LEU A 78 8.53 -5.03 -10.47
CA LEU A 78 7.21 -4.80 -9.91
C LEU A 78 7.26 -4.60 -8.40
N ALA A 79 8.10 -5.33 -7.67
CA ALA A 79 8.32 -5.10 -6.24
C ALA A 79 8.83 -3.68 -5.96
N LEU A 80 9.81 -3.21 -6.74
CA LEU A 80 10.37 -1.86 -6.62
C LEU A 80 9.33 -0.79 -6.97
N GLN A 81 8.54 -0.99 -8.03
CA GLN A 81 7.44 -0.09 -8.39
C GLN A 81 6.38 0.00 -7.29
N ILE A 82 5.94 -1.14 -6.74
CA ILE A 82 4.96 -1.17 -5.63
C ILE A 82 5.54 -0.45 -4.41
N ALA A 83 6.81 -0.69 -4.06
CA ALA A 83 7.47 -0.02 -2.95
C ALA A 83 7.55 1.51 -3.16
N SER A 84 7.81 1.97 -4.38
CA SER A 84 7.78 3.40 -4.71
C SER A 84 6.40 4.01 -4.46
N VAL A 85 5.34 3.40 -5.01
CA VAL A 85 3.95 3.84 -4.81
C VAL A 85 3.58 3.84 -3.33
N GLY A 86 4.03 2.83 -2.58
CA GLY A 86 3.81 2.74 -1.14
C GLY A 86 4.46 3.90 -0.37
N ARG A 87 5.71 4.24 -0.70
CA ARG A 87 6.42 5.38 -0.10
C ARG A 87 5.73 6.70 -0.41
N ASP A 88 5.30 6.91 -1.65
CA ASP A 88 4.57 8.13 -2.04
C ASP A 88 3.24 8.26 -1.29
N MET A 89 2.51 7.15 -1.14
CA MET A 89 1.24 7.10 -0.40
C MET A 89 1.44 7.34 1.10
N ALA A 90 2.55 6.86 1.67
CA ALA A 90 2.87 6.99 3.08
C ALA A 90 3.71 8.23 3.42
N LYS A 91 3.99 9.13 2.46
CA LYS A 91 4.97 10.22 2.64
C LYS A 91 4.74 11.15 3.83
N HIS A 92 3.50 11.24 4.32
CA HIS A 92 3.13 12.07 5.47
C HIS A 92 2.98 11.26 6.77
N MET A 93 3.10 9.92 6.72
CA MET A 93 3.03 9.05 7.89
C MET A 93 4.40 8.97 8.57
N LYS A 94 4.56 9.70 9.69
CA LYS A 94 5.79 9.64 10.50
C LYS A 94 5.98 8.23 11.08
N GLY A 95 7.22 7.76 11.10
CA GLY A 95 7.59 6.46 11.68
C GLY A 95 7.32 5.23 10.80
N VAL A 96 6.84 5.43 9.56
CA VAL A 96 6.64 4.33 8.59
C VAL A 96 7.86 4.20 7.69
N THR A 97 8.41 2.99 7.60
CA THR A 97 9.56 2.65 6.76
C THR A 97 9.26 1.48 5.84
N PHE A 98 9.95 1.42 4.69
CA PHE A 98 9.79 0.34 3.71
C PHE A 98 11.12 -0.37 3.48
N GLY A 99 11.13 -1.70 3.69
CA GLY A 99 12.23 -2.58 3.26
C GLY A 99 11.86 -3.32 1.97
N THR A 100 12.83 -3.56 1.10
CA THR A 100 12.65 -4.32 -0.14
C THR A 100 13.60 -5.52 -0.16
N ALA A 101 13.05 -6.72 -0.03
CA ALA A 101 13.79 -7.98 -0.15
C ALA A 101 13.78 -8.46 -1.61
N VAL A 102 14.59 -7.82 -2.46
CA VAL A 102 14.77 -8.18 -3.87
C VAL A 102 16.21 -8.58 -4.13
N ARG A 103 16.46 -9.40 -5.17
CA ARG A 103 17.82 -9.73 -5.59
C ARG A 103 18.59 -8.44 -5.89
N GLY A 104 19.72 -8.25 -5.21
CA GLY A 104 20.60 -7.12 -5.45
C GLY A 104 21.24 -7.21 -6.85
N GLU A 105 21.46 -6.06 -7.47
CA GLU A 105 22.57 -5.93 -8.41
C GLU A 105 23.82 -5.82 -7.54
N GLN A 106 24.79 -6.73 -7.69
CA GLN A 106 26.12 -6.43 -7.19
C GLN A 106 26.64 -5.25 -8.03
N GLY A 107 26.55 -4.06 -7.45
CA GLY A 107 26.93 -2.80 -8.07
C GLY A 107 27.35 -1.80 -7.00
N ASN A 108 28.50 -2.07 -6.38
CA ASN A 108 29.44 -1.16 -5.72
C ASN A 108 28.93 -0.10 -4.72
N GLN A 109 29.37 -0.29 -3.46
CA GLN A 109 29.55 0.67 -2.35
C GLN A 109 28.30 1.23 -1.66
#